data_AF-A0A832R7T9-F1
#
_entry.id   AF-A0A832R7T9-F1
#
_cell.length_a   1.000
_cell.length_b   1.000
_cell.length_c   1.000
_cell.angle_alpha   90.00
_cell.angle_beta   90.00
_cell.angle_gamma   90.00
#
_symmetry.space_group_name_H-M   'P 1'
#
loop_
_entity.id
_entity.type
_entity.pdbx_description
1 polymer ?
#
loop_
_entity_poly.entity_id
_entity_poly.type
_entity_poly.pdbx_seq_one_letter_code
_entity_poly.pdbx_strand_id
1 'polypeptide(L)'
;YQSSSGLSTGDSGYRDYGLLRTFPTANGAQYLFLAGMRDEGLVNLAEALTITPQLPALESLAVGADGEAAFEALYEVRGFNHTNFETTLVYASALDTRLVWQNRLLGTGL
;
A
#
# COMPACT_ATOMS: atom_id res chain seq x y z
N TYR A 1 -9.26 9.96 29.12
CA TYR A 1 -8.85 9.62 27.74
C TYR A 1 -8.94 10.88 26.91
N GLN A 2 -7.82 11.56 26.70
CA GLN A 2 -7.73 12.65 25.72
C GLN A 2 -7.32 12.02 24.39
N SER A 3 -8.16 12.19 23.38
CA SER A 3 -7.82 11.98 21.99
C SER A 3 -6.74 12.99 21.62
N SER A 4 -5.48 12.55 21.57
CA SER A 4 -4.42 13.32 20.94
C SER A 4 -4.61 13.26 19.42
N SER A 5 -5.56 14.05 18.93
CA SER A 5 -5.39 14.67 17.61
C SER A 5 -4.11 15.50 17.74
N GLY A 6 -2.98 14.93 17.33
CA GLY A 6 -1.65 15.38 17.68
C GLY A 6 -1.39 16.82 17.27
N LEU A 7 -1.62 17.74 18.20
CA LEU A 7 -0.93 19.02 18.23
C LEU A 7 0.57 18.70 18.40
N SER A 8 1.29 18.57 17.28
CA SER A 8 2.75 18.63 17.34
C SER A 8 3.12 20.03 17.81
N THR A 9 3.66 20.09 19.01
CA THR A 9 4.21 21.32 19.57
C THR A 9 5.58 21.51 18.93
N GLY A 10 5.60 22.28 17.84
CA GLY A 10 6.81 22.81 17.22
C GLY A 10 7.11 22.19 15.86
N ASP A 11 7.03 23.02 14.81
CA ASP A 11 7.85 23.02 13.59
C ASP A 11 8.21 21.67 12.89
N SER A 12 7.53 20.58 13.19
CA SER A 12 7.98 19.24 12.81
C SER A 12 7.07 18.69 11.72
N GLY A 13 7.65 18.28 10.60
CA GLY A 13 6.93 17.52 9.58
C GLY A 13 6.23 16.28 10.13
N TYR A 14 5.32 15.71 9.34
CA TYR A 14 4.68 14.43 9.62
C TYR A 14 5.38 13.29 8.90
N ARG A 15 5.25 12.09 9.46
CA ARG A 15 5.67 10.82 8.86
C ARG A 15 4.46 9.91 8.79
N ASP A 16 4.05 9.62 7.58
CA ASP A 16 2.92 8.77 7.24
C ASP A 16 3.39 7.50 6.50
N TYR A 17 2.43 6.62 6.24
CA TYR A 17 2.63 5.39 5.49
C TYR A 17 1.50 5.20 4.49
N GLY A 18 1.87 4.74 3.31
CA GLY A 18 0.99 4.34 2.24
C GLY A 18 1.20 2.87 1.90
N LEU A 19 0.14 2.08 1.90
CA LEU A 19 0.14 0.70 1.47
C LEU A 19 -0.47 0.60 0.08
N LEU A 20 0.28 0.01 -0.83
CA LEU A 20 -0.20 -0.46 -2.12
C LEU A 20 -0.25 -1.99 -2.08
N ARG A 21 -1.37 -2.57 -2.47
CA ARG A 21 -1.48 -4.01 -2.67
C ARG A 21 -2.26 -4.32 -3.93
N THR A 22 -1.77 -5.25 -4.73
CA THR A 22 -2.42 -5.66 -5.98
C THR A 22 -2.35 -7.17 -6.16
N PHE A 23 -3.42 -7.78 -6.65
CA PHE A 23 -3.47 -9.21 -6.98
C PHE A 23 -4.67 -9.52 -7.88
N PRO A 24 -4.57 -10.59 -8.70
CA PRO A 24 -5.65 -11.00 -9.58
C PRO A 24 -6.75 -11.76 -8.86
N THR A 25 -7.96 -11.66 -9.41
CA THR A 25 -9.12 -12.46 -9.05
C THR A 25 -9.16 -13.76 -9.83
N ALA A 26 -9.98 -14.71 -9.35
CA ALA A 26 -10.18 -15.99 -10.04
C ALA A 26 -10.75 -15.88 -11.47
N ASN A 27 -11.33 -14.72 -11.83
CA ASN A 27 -11.86 -14.44 -13.17
C ASN A 27 -10.97 -13.50 -14.01
N GLY A 28 -9.74 -13.22 -13.57
CA GLY A 28 -8.75 -12.43 -14.31
C GLY A 28 -8.94 -10.91 -14.20
N ALA A 29 -9.79 -10.42 -13.29
CA ALA A 29 -9.81 -9.01 -12.94
C ALA A 29 -8.66 -8.70 -11.96
N GLN A 30 -8.13 -7.48 -11.98
CA GLN A 30 -7.09 -7.06 -11.03
C GLN A 30 -7.72 -6.27 -9.89
N TYR A 31 -7.42 -6.66 -8.65
CA TYR A 31 -7.72 -5.83 -7.48
C TYR A 31 -6.53 -4.94 -7.14
N LEU A 32 -6.83 -3.67 -6.85
CA LEU A 32 -5.87 -2.67 -6.40
C LEU A 32 -6.37 -2.04 -5.10
N PHE A 33 -5.59 -2.16 -4.05
CA PHE A 33 -5.84 -1.55 -2.75
C PHE A 33 -4.82 -0.46 -2.50
N LEU A 34 -5.33 0.71 -2.11
CA LEU A 34 -4.56 1.86 -1.67
C LEU A 34 -5.05 2.22 -0.28
N ALA A 35 -4.14 2.23 0.68
CA ALA A 35 -4.45 2.69 2.04
C ALA A 35 -3.41 3.73 2.46
N GLY A 36 -3.87 4.82 3.06
CA GLY A 36 -3.03 5.86 3.64
C GLY A 36 -3.46 6.15 5.07
N MET A 37 -2.53 6.59 5.91
CA MET A 37 -2.85 6.98 7.30
C MET A 37 -3.61 8.31 7.40
N ARG A 38 -3.51 9.15 6.36
CA ARG A 38 -4.23 10.41 6.20
C ARG A 38 -4.68 10.58 4.75
N ASP A 39 -5.65 11.45 4.52
CA ASP A 39 -6.12 11.77 3.17
C ASP A 39 -4.97 12.28 2.29
N GLU A 40 -4.06 13.10 2.83
CA GLU A 40 -2.90 13.61 2.08
C GLU A 40 -1.90 12.50 1.73
N GLY A 41 -1.73 11.51 2.60
CA GLY A 41 -0.90 10.34 2.34
C GLY A 41 -1.51 9.40 1.30
N LEU A 42 -2.83 9.22 1.31
CA LEU A 42 -3.56 8.42 0.32
C LEU A 42 -3.53 9.09 -1.07
N VAL A 43 -3.78 10.40 -1.14
CA VAL A 43 -3.77 11.17 -2.40
C VAL A 43 -2.38 11.16 -3.02
N ASN A 44 -1.33 11.36 -2.23
CA ASN A 44 0.04 11.31 -2.73
C ASN A 44 0.46 9.90 -3.17
N LEU A 45 0.04 8.86 -2.46
CA LEU A 45 0.26 7.49 -2.92
C LEU A 45 -0.42 7.26 -4.28
N ALA A 46 -1.66 7.70 -4.45
CA ALA A 46 -2.38 7.58 -5.73
C ALA A 46 -1.67 8.36 -6.86
N GLU A 47 -1.18 9.57 -6.58
CA GLU A 47 -0.45 10.39 -7.54
C GLU A 47 0.88 9.74 -7.95
N ALA A 48 1.67 9.26 -6.98
CA ALA A 48 2.95 8.59 -7.23
C ALA A 48 2.78 7.37 -8.15
N LEU A 49 1.70 6.60 -7.96
CA LEU A 49 1.40 5.41 -8.75
C LEU A 49 0.84 5.72 -10.15
N THR A 50 0.24 6.89 -10.35
CA THR A 50 -0.35 7.30 -11.62
C THR A 50 0.65 8.03 -12.52
N ILE A 51 1.50 8.89 -11.92
CA ILE A 51 2.38 9.80 -12.66
C ILE A 51 3.81 9.24 -12.79
N THR A 52 4.27 8.45 -11.82
CA THR A 52 5.67 7.98 -11.76
C THR A 52 5.78 6.56 -12.34
N PRO A 53 6.86 6.19 -13.05
CA PRO A 53 7.11 4.81 -13.50
C PRO A 53 7.40 3.81 -12.37
N GLN A 54 6.91 4.07 -11.15
CA GLN A 54 7.07 3.17 -10.01
C GLN A 54 6.20 1.91 -10.17
N LEU A 55 5.03 2.02 -10.81
CA LEU A 55 4.14 0.87 -10.99
C LEU A 55 4.76 -0.23 -11.88
N PRO A 56 5.33 0.07 -13.06
CA PRO A 56 6.02 -0.95 -13.86
C PRO A 56 7.23 -1.58 -13.16
N ALA A 57 7.95 -0.81 -12.33
CA ALA A 57 9.09 -1.32 -11.57
C ALA A 57 8.63 -2.33 -10.49
N LEU A 58 7.55 -2.03 -9.77
CA LEU A 58 6.95 -2.93 -8.80
C LEU A 58 6.34 -4.18 -9.46
N GLU A 59 5.68 -4.01 -10.60
CA GLU A 59 5.16 -5.13 -11.39
C GLU A 59 6.28 -6.07 -11.80
N SER A 60 7.44 -5.54 -12.25
CA SER A 60 8.60 -6.36 -12.64
C SER A 60 9.19 -7.19 -11.48
N LEU A 61 9.03 -6.72 -10.24
CA LEU A 61 9.51 -7.40 -9.04
C LEU A 61 8.60 -8.56 -8.60
N ALA A 62 7.38 -8.64 -9.13
CA ALA A 62 6.35 -9.50 -8.57
C ALA A 62 5.34 -10.04 -9.61
N VAL A 63 5.85 -10.32 -10.81
CA VAL A 63 5.14 -11.15 -11.78
C VAL A 63 5.05 -12.56 -11.21
N GLY A 64 3.82 -13.02 -10.92
CA GLY A 64 3.57 -14.40 -10.50
C GLY A 64 3.84 -15.41 -11.62
N ALA A 65 3.74 -16.70 -11.31
CA ALA A 65 3.98 -17.78 -12.28
C ALA A 65 3.10 -17.70 -13.54
N ASP A 66 1.91 -17.09 -13.42
CA ASP A 66 0.94 -16.93 -14.50
C ASP A 66 1.07 -15.60 -15.27
N GLY A 67 2.12 -14.80 -14.99
CA GLY A 67 2.35 -13.53 -15.68
C GLY A 67 1.58 -12.34 -15.10
N GLU A 68 0.73 -12.55 -14.10
CA GLU A 68 -0.07 -11.51 -13.44
C GLU A 68 0.67 -10.92 -12.23
N ALA A 69 0.61 -9.60 -12.07
CA ALA A 69 1.27 -8.91 -10.97
C ALA A 69 0.54 -9.15 -9.65
N ALA A 70 1.26 -9.68 -8.65
CA ALA A 70 0.72 -9.90 -7.32
C ALA A 70 1.74 -9.47 -6.28
N PHE A 71 1.52 -8.31 -5.66
CA PHE A 71 2.46 -7.74 -4.70
C PHE A 71 1.83 -6.83 -3.66
N GLU A 72 2.63 -6.58 -2.64
CA GLU A 72 2.38 -5.57 -1.62
C GLU A 72 3.62 -4.69 -1.49
N ALA A 73 3.41 -3.38 -1.38
CA ALA A 73 4.46 -2.40 -1.18
C ALA A 73 4.04 -1.38 -0.12
N LEU A 74 4.93 -1.10 0.82
CA LEU A 74 4.76 -0.09 1.86
C LEU A 74 5.70 1.08 1.59
N TYR A 75 5.13 2.26 1.58
CA TYR A 75 5.85 3.52 1.40
C TYR A 75 5.80 4.33 2.68
N GLU A 76 6.93 4.90 3.07
CA GLU A 76 6.99 5.99 4.03
C GLU A 76 6.79 7.30 3.28
N VAL A 77 5.91 8.15 3.79
CA VAL A 77 5.61 9.46 3.23
C VAL A 77 5.99 10.50 4.27
N ARG A 78 6.84 11.46 3.90
CA ARG A 78 7.19 12.59 4.76
C ARG A 78 6.67 13.88 4.17
N GLY A 79 6.08 14.69 5.03
CA GLY A 79 5.49 15.94 4.63
C GLY A 79 5.60 17.02 5.70
N PHE A 80 5.29 18.25 5.32
CA PHE A 80 5.18 19.39 6.21
C PHE A 80 4.03 20.28 5.73
N ASN A 81 3.22 20.78 6.67
CA ASN A 81 2.08 21.66 6.37
C ASN A 81 1.18 21.13 5.23
N HIS A 82 0.79 19.84 5.31
CA HIS A 82 -0.05 19.15 4.32
C HIS A 82 0.56 18.96 2.92
N THR A 83 1.82 19.34 2.71
CA THR A 83 2.55 19.04 1.48
C THR A 83 3.44 17.82 1.70
N ASN A 84 3.39 16.87 0.77
CA ASN A 84 4.29 15.73 0.75
C ASN A 84 5.57 16.10 0.01
N PHE A 85 6.73 15.76 0.57
CA PHE A 85 8.03 16.11 0.00
C PHE A 85 8.84 14.89 -0.41
N GLU A 86 8.65 13.77 0.29
CA GLU A 86 9.45 12.57 0.10
C GLU A 86 8.58 11.33 0.27
N THR A 87 8.70 10.41 -0.69
CA THR A 87 8.07 9.08 -0.64
C THR A 87 9.16 8.04 -0.82
N THR A 88 9.32 7.14 0.14
CA THR A 88 10.38 6.13 0.15
C THR A 88 9.77 4.74 0.24
N LEU A 89 10.20 3.80 -0.61
CA LEU A 89 9.80 2.40 -0.49
C LEU A 89 10.48 1.78 0.74
N VAL A 90 9.68 1.33 1.70
CA VAL A 90 10.14 0.69 2.95
C VAL A 90 10.15 -0.82 2.82
N TYR A 91 9.15 -1.36 2.13
CA TYR A 91 8.95 -2.79 1.98
C TYR A 91 8.28 -3.08 0.65
N ALA A 92 8.69 -4.17 0.01
CA ALA A 92 7.98 -4.75 -1.12
C ALA A 92 8.11 -6.28 -1.06
N SER A 93 7.03 -6.98 -1.38
CA SER A 93 7.04 -8.44 -1.50
C SER A 93 6.04 -8.89 -2.56
N ALA A 94 6.41 -9.94 -3.29
CA ALA A 94 5.45 -10.69 -4.07
C ALA A 94 4.43 -11.38 -3.14
N LEU A 95 3.20 -11.53 -3.62
CA LEU A 95 2.11 -12.23 -2.93
C LEU A 95 1.92 -13.62 -3.53
N ASP A 96 1.70 -14.61 -2.66
CA ASP A 96 1.19 -15.92 -3.09
C ASP A 96 -0.34 -15.83 -3.27
N THR A 97 -0.79 -15.70 -4.51
CA THR A 97 -2.21 -15.57 -4.86
C THR A 97 -3.05 -16.76 -4.40
N ARG A 98 -2.45 -17.94 -4.25
CA ARG A 98 -3.14 -19.13 -3.74
C ARG A 98 -3.55 -18.95 -2.29
N LEU A 99 -2.72 -18.27 -1.49
CA LEU A 99 -3.01 -17.99 -0.08
C LEU A 99 -4.07 -16.90 0.09
N VAL A 100 -4.14 -15.95 -0.85
CA VAL A 100 -5.16 -14.88 -0.82
C VAL A 100 -6.57 -15.47 -0.93
N TRP A 101 -6.74 -16.49 -1.77
CA TRP A 101 -8.02 -17.16 -1.99
C TRP A 101 -8.27 -18.38 -1.11
N GLN A 102 -7.33 -18.74 -0.23
CA GLN A 102 -7.54 -19.81 0.72
C GLN A 102 -8.60 -19.39 1.75
N ASN A 103 -9.81 -19.92 1.60
CA ASN A 103 -10.78 -19.94 2.68
C ASN A 103 -10.25 -20.86 3.79
N ARG A 104 -9.52 -20.29 4.75
CA ARG A 104 -9.31 -20.95 6.04
C ARG A 104 -10.67 -21.01 6.71
N LEU A 105 -11.38 -22.12 6.54
CA LEU A 105 -12.55 -22.45 7.35
C LEU A 105 -12.11 -22.40 8.81
N LEU A 106 -12.49 -21.32 9.51
CA LEU A 106 -12.32 -21.22 10.95
C LEU A 106 -13.32 -22.19 11.59
N GLY A 107 -12.87 -23.42 11.83
CA GLY A 107 -13.45 -24.41 12.74
C GLY A 107 -14.95 -24.69 12.59
N THR A 108 -15.29 -25.70 11.78
CA THR A 108 -16.39 -26.61 12.18
C THR A 108 -15.75 -27.74 12.97
N GLY A 109 -15.60 -27.54 14.28
CA GLY A 109 -15.32 -28.64 15.20
C GLY A 109 -16.49 -29.62 15.18
N LEU A 110 -16.21 -30.85 14.78
CA LEU A 110 -17.01 -32.03 15.11
C LEU A 110 -16.50 -32.62 16.42
#